data_AF-A0A536T0R4-F1
#
_entry.id   AF-A0A536T0R4-F1
#
_cell.length_a   1.000
_cell.length_b   1.000
_cell.length_c   1.000
_cell.angle_alpha   90.00
_cell.angle_beta   90.00
_cell.angle_gamma   90.00
#
_symmetry.space_group_name_H-M   'P 1'
#
loop_
_entity.id
_entity.type
_entity.pdbx_description
1 polymer ?
#
loop_
_entity_poly.entity_id
_entity_poly.type
_entity_poly.pdbx_seq_one_letter_code
_entity_poly.pdbx_strand_id
1 'polypeptide(L)' 'VVVVEPTGAETELLVRSGTSQISVISHGRASIGSGDQIALRVAPGSVHLFDRTSGSRIPEVEGM' A
#
# COMPACT_ATOMS: atom_id res chain seq x y z
N VAL A 1 8.32 -8.83 -1.22
CA VAL A 1 7.19 -9.19 -0.35
C VAL A 1 7.74 -9.83 0.92
N VAL A 2 7.22 -9.50 2.09
CA VAL A 2 7.70 -10.01 3.39
C VAL A 2 6.78 -11.11 3.91
N VAL A 3 5.46 -10.86 3.92
CA VAL A 3 4.44 -11.80 4.38
C VAL A 3 3.32 -11.86 3.34
N VAL A 4 2.73 -13.05 3.20
CA VAL A 4 1.52 -13.32 2.41
C VAL A 4 0.56 -14.07 3.32
N GLU A 5 -0.60 -13.48 3.64
CA GLU A 5 -1.59 -14.05 4.54
C GLU A 5 -2.97 -14.14 3.88
N PRO A 6 -3.46 -15.35 3.57
CA PRO A 6 -4.83 -15.54 3.09
C PRO A 6 -5.84 -15.36 4.23
N THR A 7 -6.74 -14.38 4.11
CA THR A 7 -7.77 -14.05 5.13
C THR A 7 -9.19 -14.39 4.67
N GLY A 8 -9.32 -15.31 3.70
CA GLY A 8 -10.59 -15.74 3.12
C GLY A 8 -10.70 -15.32 1.66
N ALA A 9 -11.55 -14.33 1.37
CA ALA A 9 -11.72 -13.78 0.02
C ALA A 9 -10.56 -12.86 -0.41
N GLU A 10 -9.75 -12.42 0.57
CA GLU A 10 -8.65 -11.50 0.39
C GLU A 10 -7.32 -12.16 0.80
N THR A 11 -6.24 -11.56 0.31
CA THR A 11 -4.88 -11.84 0.74
C THR A 11 -4.27 -10.54 1.23
N GLU A 12 -3.82 -10.53 2.48
CA GLU A 12 -3.01 -9.44 3.02
C GLU A 12 -1.53 -9.67 2.67
N LEU A 13 -0.88 -8.64 2.16
CA LEU A 13 0.54 -8.63 1.85
C LEU A 13 1.23 -7.60 2.72
N LEU A 14 2.27 -8.01 3.44
CA LEU A 14 3.22 -7.08 4.02
C LEU A 14 4.37 -6.87 3.03
N VAL A 15 4.51 -5.66 2.50
CA VAL A 15 5.53 -5.29 1.51
C VAL A 15 6.52 -4.33 2.14
N ARG A 16 7.77 -4.37 1.69
CA ARG A 16 8.82 -3.43 2.08
C ARG A 16 9.33 -2.68 0.86
N SER A 17 9.38 -1.35 0.96
CA SER A 17 10.00 -0.46 -0.04
C SER A 17 10.97 0.47 0.69
N GLY A 18 12.28 0.32 0.43
CA GLY A 18 13.32 0.96 1.24
C GLY A 18 13.18 0.58 2.72
N THR A 19 13.05 1.59 3.59
CA THR A 19 12.81 1.42 5.03
C THR A 19 11.33 1.37 5.41
N SER A 20 10.42 1.59 4.46
CA SER A 20 8.98 1.66 4.72
C SER A 20 8.32 0.30 4.59
N GLN A 21 7.41 -0.01 5.52
CA GLN A 21 6.49 -1.13 5.43
C GLN A 21 5.13 -0.65 4.91
N ILE A 22 4.53 -1.43 4.01
CA ILE A 22 3.26 -1.13 3.36
C ILE A 22 2.39 -2.38 3.48
N SER A 23 1.21 -2.26 4.11
CA SER A 23 0.17 -3.31 4.04
C SER A 23 -0.66 -3.11 2.77
N VAL A 24 -0.90 -4.20 2.05
CA VAL A 24 -1.66 -4.22 0.80
C VAL A 24 -2.70 -5.32 0.87
N ILE A 25 -3.95 -4.98 0.59
CA ILE A 25 -5.03 -5.96 0.45
C ILE A 25 -5.25 -6.26 -1.03
N SER A 26 -5.19 -7.55 -1.39
CA SER A 26 -5.51 -8.04 -2.73
C SER A 26 -6.74 -8.93 -2.67
N HIS A 27 -7.63 -8.77 -3.63
CA HIS A 27 -8.79 -9.66 -3.78
C HIS A 27 -8.37 -10.96 -4.49
N GLY A 28 -8.86 -12.10 -4.00
CA GLY A 28 -8.57 -13.41 -4.56
C GLY A 28 -7.15 -13.92 -4.25
N ARG A 29 -6.76 -15.01 -4.93
CA ARG A 29 -5.43 -15.62 -4.79
C ARG A 29 -4.48 -14.98 -5.79
N ALA A 30 -3.68 -14.02 -5.34
CA ALA A 30 -2.56 -13.54 -6.13
C ALA A 30 -1.46 -14.63 -6.15
N SER A 31 -0.87 -14.93 -7.31
CA SER A 31 0.28 -15.83 -7.43
C SER A 31 1.56 -15.12 -6.96
N ILE A 32 1.57 -14.70 -5.69
CA ILE A 32 2.63 -13.92 -5.05
C ILE A 32 3.12 -14.71 -3.83
N GLY A 33 4.42 -14.92 -3.74
CA GLY A 33 5.11 -15.54 -2.61
C GLY A 33 5.88 -14.53 -1.76
N SER A 34 6.31 -14.97 -0.58
CA SER A 34 7.32 -14.24 0.19
C SER A 34 8.64 -14.20 -0.58
N GLY A 35 9.36 -13.08 -0.52
CA GLY A 35 10.56 -12.84 -1.32
C GLY A 35 10.30 -12.21 -2.70
N ASP A 36 9.09 -12.34 -3.26
CA ASP A 36 8.80 -11.80 -4.60
C ASP A 36 8.96 -10.28 -4.68
N GLN A 37 9.46 -9.80 -5.81
CA GLN A 37 9.44 -8.39 -6.14
C GLN A 37 8.17 -8.08 -6.93
N ILE A 38 7.37 -7.15 -6.43
CA ILE A 38 6.11 -6.73 -7.04
C ILE A 38 6.11 -5.22 -7.30
N ALA A 39 5.38 -4.79 -8.32
CA ALA A 39 5.10 -3.39 -8.57
C ALA A 39 3.76 -3.00 -7.93
N LEU A 40 3.73 -1.88 -7.23
CA LEU A 40 2.50 -1.29 -6.69
C LEU A 40 2.19 -0.02 -7.48
N ARG A 41 0.94 0.11 -7.92
CA ARG A 41 0.42 1.34 -8.54
C ARG A 41 -0.58 1.97 -7.59
N VAL A 42 -0.32 3.21 -7.20
CA VAL A 42 -1.23 4.00 -6.38
C VAL A 42 -2.09 4.86 -7.30
N ALA A 43 -3.41 4.86 -7.08
CA ALA A 43 -4.30 5.80 -7.76
C ALA A 43 -4.10 7.20 -7.18
N PRO A 44 -3.71 8.22 -7.98
CA PRO A 44 -3.39 9.55 -7.44
C PRO A 44 -4.53 10.17 -6.64
N GLY A 45 -5.78 10.05 -7.09
CA GLY A 45 -6.96 10.56 -6.39
C GLY A 45 -7.32 9.81 -5.09
N SER A 46 -6.57 8.78 -4.72
CA SER A 46 -6.71 8.06 -3.44
C SER A 46 -5.57 8.40 -2.46
N VAL A 47 -4.68 9.31 -2.83
CA VAL A 47 -3.54 9.70 -1.99
C VAL A 47 -3.98 10.75 -0.97
N HIS A 48 -3.47 10.61 0.26
CA HIS A 48 -3.59 11.62 1.30
C HIS A 48 -2.19 12.04 1.76
N LEU A 49 -1.92 13.34 1.72
CA LEU A 49 -0.67 13.91 2.19
C LEU A 49 -0.86 14.54 3.56
N PHE A 50 0.17 14.46 4.40
CA PHE A 50 0.17 15.01 5.74
C PHE A 50 1.43 15.84 5.94
N ASP A 51 1.29 16.99 6.59
CA ASP A 51 2.45 17.80 6.99
C ASP A 51 3.28 17.04 8.04
N ARG A 52 4.60 17.03 7.86
CA ARG A 52 5.51 16.24 8.70
C ARG A 52 5.58 16.73 10.14
N THR A 53 5.41 18.03 10.37
CA THR A 53 5.64 18.64 11.70
C THR A 53 4.37 18.61 12.54
N SER A 54 3.25 19.02 11.94
CA SER A 54 1.95 19.13 12.61
C SER A 54 1.12 17.85 12.52
N GLY A 55 1.43 16.95 11.59
CA GLY A 55 0.61 15.76 11.29
C GLY A 55 -0.73 16.09 10.65
N SER A 56 -0.99 17.35 10.30
CA SER A 56 -2.26 17.77 9.71
C SER A 56 -2.38 17.31 8.26
N ARG A 57 -3.58 16.89 7.86
CA ARG A 57 -3.86 16.55 6.45
C ARG A 57 -3.70 17.79 5.58
N ILE A 58 -2.92 17.68 4.51
CA ILE A 58 -2.85 18.70 3.47
C ILE A 58 -4.12 18.53 2.62
N PRO A 59 -4.99 19.56 2.55
CA PRO A 59 -6.20 19.48 1.74
C PRO A 59 -5.82 19.30 0.27
N GLU A 60 -6.66 18.56 -0.44
CA GLU A 60 -6.54 18.46 -1.89
C GLU A 60 -6.81 19.84 -2.49
N VAL A 61 -5.94 20.28 -3.38
CA VAL A 61 -6.14 21.52 -4.14
C VAL A 61 -6.86 21.11 -5.41
N GLU A 62 -8.10 21.57 -5.60
CA GLU A 62 -8.84 21.30 -6.84
C GLU A 62 -8.03 21.78 -8.05
N GLY A 63 -7.70 20.86 -8.96
CA GLY A 63 -7.07 21.18 -10.25
C GLY A 63 -5.63 20.69 -10.48
N MET A 64 -5.10 19.76 -9.68
CA MET A 64 -3.86 19.02 -9.97
C MET A 64 -4.11 17.53 -10.22
#